data_AF-A0A1Y5FDG5-F1
#
_entry.id   AF-A0A1Y5FDG5-F1
#
_cell.length_a   1.000
_cell.length_b   1.000
_cell.length_c   1.000
_cell.angle_alpha   90.00
_cell.angle_beta   90.00
_cell.angle_gamma   90.00
#
_symmetry.space_group_name_H-M   'P 1'
#
loop_
_entity.id
_entity.type
_entity.pdbx_description
1 polymer ?
#
loop_
_entity_poly.entity_id
_entity_poly.type
_entity_poly.pdbx_seq_one_letter_code
_entity_poly.pdbx_strand_id
1 'polypeptide(L)' 'MTDQEPTLTHDGKDYKIADLSDEAKNQLQSLQLAETEIKRLQMQLAMIQTARNAYQQALLTALPQDSH' A
#
# COMPACT_ATOMS: atom_id res chain seq x y z
N MET A 1 -23.66 -8.79 -22.85
CA MET A 1 -22.70 -8.13 -21.95
C MET A 1 -23.04 -8.65 -20.57
N THR A 2 -22.18 -9.45 -19.96
CA THR A 2 -22.46 -10.02 -18.64
C THR A 2 -22.31 -8.93 -17.60
N ASP A 3 -23.44 -8.42 -17.09
CA ASP A 3 -23.49 -7.65 -15.84
C ASP A 3 -22.93 -8.54 -14.72
N GLN A 4 -21.68 -8.31 -14.35
CA GLN A 4 -21.11 -8.87 -13.12
C GLN A 4 -21.20 -7.78 -12.08
N GLU A 5 -22.22 -7.90 -11.22
CA GLU A 5 -22.37 -7.01 -10.08
C GLU A 5 -21.15 -7.13 -9.17
N PRO A 6 -20.56 -6.00 -8.70
CA PRO A 6 -19.43 -6.04 -7.81
C PRO A 6 -19.81 -6.74 -6.50
N THR A 7 -18.93 -7.63 -6.05
CA THR A 7 -19.07 -8.41 -4.82
C THR A 7 -17.87 -8.19 -3.91
N LEU A 8 -18.13 -8.15 -2.60
CA LEU A 8 -17.12 -8.16 -1.54
C LEU A 8 -17.08 -9.56 -0.95
N THR A 9 -15.94 -10.23 -1.02
CA THR A 9 -15.73 -11.50 -0.33
C THR A 9 -15.16 -11.25 1.05
N HIS A 10 -15.84 -11.71 2.10
CA HIS A 10 -15.36 -11.69 3.48
C HIS A 10 -15.70 -13.01 4.17
N ASP A 11 -14.71 -13.63 4.82
CA ASP A 11 -14.83 -14.94 5.48
C ASP A 11 -15.46 -16.05 4.61
N GLY A 12 -15.10 -16.08 3.32
CA GLY A 12 -15.60 -17.07 2.35
C GLY A 12 -17.07 -16.89 1.96
N LYS A 13 -17.68 -15.75 2.31
CA LYS A 13 -19.00 -15.33 1.85
C LYS A 13 -18.88 -14.16 0.90
N ASP A 14 -19.66 -14.22 -0.17
CA ASP A 14 -19.76 -13.12 -1.14
C ASP A 14 -20.97 -12.26 -0.82
N TYR A 15 -20.72 -10.96 -0.68
CA TYR A 15 -21.72 -9.94 -0.45
C TYR A 15 -21.83 -9.09 -1.70
N LYS A 16 -23.01 -9.02 -2.31
CA LYS A 16 -23.25 -8.06 -3.40
C LYS A 16 -23.14 -6.65 -2.83
N ILE A 17 -22.32 -5.82 -3.45
CA ILE A 17 -22.16 -4.42 -3.01
C ILE A 17 -23.49 -3.67 -3.07
N ALA A 18 -24.35 -4.00 -4.04
CA ALA A 18 -25.68 -3.41 -4.18
C ALA A 18 -26.57 -3.63 -2.95
N ASP A 19 -26.47 -4.80 -2.32
CA ASP A 19 -27.28 -5.24 -1.19
C ASP A 19 -26.79 -4.70 0.16
N LEU A 20 -25.62 -4.04 0.19
CA LEU A 20 -25.08 -3.42 1.40
C LEU A 20 -25.90 -2.18 1.79
N SER A 21 -25.99 -1.95 3.11
CA SER A 21 -26.55 -0.71 3.65
C SER A 21 -25.72 0.51 3.22
N ASP A 22 -26.31 1.70 3.23
CA ASP A 22 -25.62 2.94 2.89
C ASP A 22 -24.42 3.19 3.82
N GLU A 23 -24.56 2.87 5.11
CA GLU A 23 -23.47 2.93 6.08
C GLU A 23 -22.32 1.99 5.69
N ALA A 24 -22.62 0.73 5.33
CA ALA A 24 -21.60 -0.22 4.91
C ALA A 24 -20.90 0.22 3.62
N LYS A 25 -21.62 0.81 2.66
CA LYS A 25 -21.05 1.38 1.43
C LYS A 25 -20.10 2.55 1.74
N ASN A 26 -20.49 3.46 2.64
CA ASN A 26 -19.64 4.58 3.06
C ASN A 26 -18.36 4.11 3.76
N GLN A 27 -18.45 3.08 4.60
CA GLN A 27 -17.28 2.52 5.25
C GLN A 27 -16.38 1.78 4.27
N LEU A 28 -16.94 1.05 3.30
CA LEU A 28 -16.18 0.40 2.24
C LEU A 28 -15.39 1.44 1.42
N GLN A 29 -16.02 2.56 1.07
CA GLN A 29 -15.34 3.65 0.35
C GLN A 29 -14.19 4.23 1.18
N SER A 30 -14.42 4.47 2.47
CA SER A 30 -13.40 4.98 3.40
C SER A 30 -12.22 4.01 3.54
N LEU A 31 -12.50 2.70 3.61
CA LEU A 31 -11.49 1.65 3.65
C LEU A 31 -10.66 1.61 2.36
N GLN A 32 -11.30 1.64 1.19
CA GLN A 32 -10.61 1.65 -0.11
C GLN A 32 -9.68 2.87 -0.26
N LEU A 33 -10.11 4.03 0.24
CA LEU A 33 -9.27 5.22 0.26
C LEU A 33 -8.05 5.02 1.16
N ALA A 34 -8.26 4.51 2.38
CA ALA A 34 -7.17 4.21 3.31
C ALA A 34 -6.16 3.20 2.72
N GLU A 35 -6.64 2.13 2.08
CA GLU A 35 -5.80 1.15 1.39
C GLU A 35 -4.97 1.78 0.25
N THR A 36 -5.56 2.70 -0.50
CA THR A 36 -4.88 3.41 -1.57
C THR A 36 -3.75 4.28 -1.01
N GLU A 37 -4.01 5.00 0.08
CA GLU A 37 -2.99 5.81 0.75
C GLU A 37 -1.87 4.95 1.36
N ILE A 38 -2.20 3.80 1.94
CA ILE A 38 -1.20 2.85 2.45
C ILE A 38 -0.27 2.40 1.31
N LYS A 39 -0.82 2.04 0.14
CA LYS A 39 0.00 1.65 -1.02
C LYS A 39 0.92 2.79 -1.46
N ARG A 40 0.41 4.02 -1.51
CA ARG A 40 1.21 5.21 -1.85
C ARG A 40 2.36 5.42 -0.87
N LEU A 41 2.09 5.31 0.43
CA LEU A 41 3.12 5.45 1.48
C LEU A 41 4.17 4.35 1.41
N GLN A 42 3.77 3.11 1.11
CA GLN A 42 4.72 2.00 0.90
C GLN A 42 5.65 2.25 -0.28
N MET A 43 5.14 2.79 -1.39
CA MET A 43 5.98 3.19 -2.52
C MET A 43 6.98 4.28 -2.13
N GLN A 44 6.53 5.30 -1.40
CA GLN A 44 7.41 6.37 -0.90
C GLN A 44 8.49 5.81 0.03
N LEU A 45 8.11 4.91 0.94
CA LEU A 45 9.06 4.26 1.84
C LEU A 45 10.13 3.49 1.06
N ALA A 46 9.76 2.73 0.03
CA ALA A 46 10.71 1.99 -0.80
C ALA A 46 11.72 2.91 -1.51
N MET A 47 11.24 4.06 -2.02
CA MET A 47 12.12 5.07 -2.63
C MET A 47 13.13 5.63 -1.62
N ILE A 48 12.66 5.99 -0.42
CA ILE A 48 13.53 6.53 0.63
C ILE A 48 14.52 5.49 1.15
N GLN A 49 14.11 4.22 1.25
CA GLN A 49 15.03 3.13 1.62
C GLN A 49 16.15 2.96 0.60
N THR A 50 15.85 3.08 -0.69
CA THR A 50 16.86 3.05 -1.76
C THR A 50 17.85 4.21 -1.61
N ALA A 51 17.36 5.44 -1.42
CA ALA A 51 18.21 6.60 -1.22
C ALA A 51 19.10 6.46 0.04
N ARG A 52 18.52 6.01 1.16
CA ARG A 52 19.26 5.75 2.41
C ARG A 52 20.41 4.77 2.18
N ASN A 53 20.15 3.66 1.48
CA ASN A 53 21.19 2.66 1.20
C ASN A 53 22.30 3.24 0.32
N ALA A 54 21.96 4.07 -0.69
CA ALA A 54 22.95 4.76 -1.52
C ALA A 54 23.82 5.73 -0.68
N TYR A 55 23.21 6.51 0.21
CA TYR A 55 23.94 7.41 1.11
C TYR A 55 24.83 6.66 2.10
N GLN A 56 24.35 5.53 2.63
CA GLN A 56 25.16 4.67 3.50
C GLN A 56 26.40 4.16 2.75
N GLN A 57 26.24 3.67 1.52
CA GLN A 57 27.37 3.21 0.71
C GLN A 57 28.36 4.34 0.41
N ALA A 58 27.85 5.52 0.03
CA ALA A 58 28.69 6.70 -0.23
C ALA A 58 29.48 7.12 1.02
N LEU A 59 28.83 7.09 2.19
CA LEU A 59 29.50 7.36 3.46
C LEU A 59 30.64 6.37 3.72
N LEU A 60 30.39 5.06 3.59
CA LEU A 60 31.41 4.03 3.81
C LEU A 60 32.62 4.20 2.89
N THR A 61 32.39 4.57 1.63
CA THR A 61 33.47 4.87 0.67
C THR A 61 34.27 6.13 1.05
N ALA A 62 33.63 7.12 1.68
CA ALA A 62 34.27 8.36 2.09
C ALA A 62 35.00 8.27 3.44
N LEU A 63 34.79 7.19 4.20
CA LEU A 63 35.51 6.97 5.46
C LEU A 63 37.00 6.67 5.17
N PRO A 64 37.92 7.13 6.03
CA PRO A 64 39.32 6.76 5.94
C PRO A 64 39.45 5.24 5.92
N GLN A 65 40.14 4.70 4.93
CA GLN A 65 40.50 3.29 4.94
C GLN A 65 41.67 3.15 5.91
N ASP A 66 41.48 2.40 7.00
CA ASP A 66 42.55 2.06 7.93
C ASP A 66 43.69 1.42 7.12
N SER A 67 44.75 2.20 6.95
CA SER A 67 45.96 1.78 6.25
C SER A 67 46.83 1.08 7.29
N HIS A 68 46.73 -0.25 7.35
CA HIS A 68 47.71 -1.09 8.05
C HIS A 68 48.91 -1.40 7.14
#